data_AF-A0A377DSX1-F1
#
_entry.id   AF-A0A377DSX1-F1
#
_cell.length_a   1.000
_cell.length_b   1.000
_cell.length_c   1.000
_cell.angle_alpha   90.00
_cell.angle_beta   90.00
_cell.angle_gamma   90.00
#
_symmetry.space_group_name_H-M   'P 1'
#
loop_
_entity.id
_entity.type
_entity.pdbx_description
1 polymer ?
#
loop_
_entity_poly.entity_id
_entity_poly.type
_entity_poly.pdbx_seq_one_letter_code
_entity_poly.pdbx_strand_id
1 'polypeptide(L)'
;MLGDEGAANHNRLGGHYGEPGMQLFVYGREEGNDTRPSRYPARQTREASEAVARLNQVNPQQVIFAQQNPDVIDQGVFIMT
;
A
#
# COMPACT_ATOMS: atom_id res chain seq x y z
N MET A 1 4.66 9.30 10.70
CA MET A 1 5.87 8.42 10.75
C MET A 1 5.78 7.41 9.61
N LEU A 2 6.75 7.42 8.68
CA LEU A 2 6.75 6.76 7.35
C LEU A 2 7.19 5.28 7.43
N GLY A 3 6.27 4.36 7.71
CA GLY A 3 6.56 2.91 7.68
C GLY A 3 6.39 2.33 6.27
N ASP A 4 7.38 1.59 5.77
CA ASP A 4 7.41 1.01 4.42
C ASP A 4 8.01 -0.41 4.44
N GLU A 5 7.26 -1.40 3.96
CA GLU A 5 7.68 -2.79 3.74
C GLU A 5 7.89 -3.11 2.25
N GLY A 6 7.85 -2.10 1.38
CA GLY A 6 8.25 -2.19 -0.02
C GLY A 6 7.35 -3.10 -0.87
N ALA A 7 7.97 -3.98 -1.68
CA ALA A 7 7.27 -4.76 -2.69
C ALA A 7 6.16 -5.68 -2.13
N ALA A 8 6.23 -6.06 -0.85
CA ALA A 8 5.22 -6.89 -0.20
C ALA A 8 3.83 -6.21 -0.14
N ASN A 9 3.77 -4.90 -0.37
CA ASN A 9 2.54 -4.12 -0.42
C ASN A 9 2.34 -3.39 -1.75
N HIS A 10 3.07 -3.82 -2.79
CA HIS A 10 3.01 -3.25 -4.14
C HIS A 10 2.60 -4.30 -5.16
N ASN A 11 1.63 -3.95 -6.01
CA ASN A 11 1.12 -4.79 -7.07
C ASN A 11 1.09 -4.03 -8.39
N ARG A 12 1.21 -4.75 -9.50
CA ARG A 12 1.09 -4.21 -10.85
C ARG A 12 0.14 -5.05 -11.68
N LEU A 13 -0.94 -4.43 -12.15
CA LEU A 13 -1.98 -5.05 -12.96
C LEU A 13 -1.95 -4.46 -14.38
N GLY A 14 -2.10 -5.27 -15.41
CA GLY A 14 -2.10 -4.77 -16.79
C GLY A 14 -2.12 -5.90 -17.81
N GLY A 15 -1.97 -5.52 -19.09
CA GLY A 15 -1.74 -6.45 -20.18
C GLY A 15 -0.32 -7.01 -20.15
N HIS A 16 0.42 -6.85 -21.24
CA HIS A 16 1.80 -7.33 -21.31
C HIS A 16 2.73 -6.55 -20.36
N TYR A 17 3.81 -7.18 -19.89
CA TYR A 17 4.74 -6.56 -18.94
C TYR A 17 5.36 -5.25 -19.45
N GLY A 18 5.56 -5.12 -20.77
CA GLY A 18 6.10 -3.91 -21.39
C GLY A 18 5.09 -2.77 -21.59
N GLU A 19 3.79 -3.03 -21.40
CA GLU A 19 2.74 -2.03 -21.55
C GLU A 19 2.54 -1.25 -20.26
N PRO A 20 2.08 0.01 -20.31
CA PRO A 20 1.73 0.77 -19.12
C PRO A 20 0.69 0.00 -18.27
N GLY A 21 1.04 -0.29 -17.02
CA GLY A 21 0.19 -1.02 -16.07
C GLY A 21 -0.27 -0.15 -14.90
N MET A 22 -1.37 -0.54 -14.27
CA MET A 22 -1.87 0.06 -13.04
C MET A 22 -1.06 -0.43 -11.85
N GLN A 23 -0.57 0.48 -11.02
CA GLN A 23 0.12 0.19 -9.77
C GLN A 23 -0.82 0.32 -8.59
N LEU A 24 -0.90 -0.71 -7.77
CA LEU A 24 -1.69 -0.76 -6.55
C LEU A 24 -0.74 -0.79 -5.35
N PHE A 25 -0.85 0.22 -4.48
CA PHE A 25 -0.14 0.29 -3.22
C PHE A 25 -1.13 0.04 -2.08
N VAL A 26 -0.87 -0.96 -1.24
CA VAL A 26 -1.74 -1.32 -0.12
C VAL A 26 -1.14 -0.84 1.18
N TYR A 27 -1.91 -0.17 2.03
CA TYR A 27 -1.43 0.35 3.31
C TYR A 27 -2.33 -0.09 4.47
N GLY A 28 -1.77 -0.19 5.67
CA GLY A 28 -2.52 -0.60 6.86
C GLY A 28 -3.06 0.56 7.69
N ARG A 29 -2.46 1.75 7.57
CA ARG A 29 -2.86 2.97 8.30
C ARG A 29 -2.45 4.25 7.56
N GLU A 30 -3.12 5.35 7.89
CA GLU A 30 -2.78 6.71 7.44
C GLU A 30 -3.00 7.70 8.60
N GLU A 31 -2.37 8.87 8.53
CA GLU A 31 -2.54 9.92 9.53
C GLU A 31 -3.94 10.54 9.43
N GLY A 32 -4.61 10.73 10.58
CA GLY A 32 -5.97 11.28 10.64
C GLY A 32 -7.10 10.29 10.36
N ASN A 33 -6.80 9.00 10.11
CA ASN A 33 -7.80 7.94 9.98
C ASN A 33 -7.77 7.01 11.20
N ASP A 34 -8.93 6.81 11.81
CA ASP A 34 -9.10 5.93 12.97
C ASP A 34 -9.29 4.46 12.59
N THR A 35 -9.57 4.18 11.31
CA THR A 35 -9.61 2.81 10.77
C THR A 35 -8.18 2.30 10.68
N ARG A 36 -7.77 1.45 11.63
CA ARG A 36 -6.45 0.82 11.71
C ARG A 36 -6.54 -0.43 12.57
N PRO A 37 -5.63 -1.40 12.41
CA PRO A 37 -5.61 -2.58 13.27
C PRO A 37 -5.38 -2.20 14.73
N SER A 38 -6.00 -2.97 15.62
CA SER A 38 -6.05 -2.72 17.06
C SER A 38 -5.09 -3.58 17.87
N ARG A 39 -4.74 -4.76 17.35
CA ARG A 39 -3.91 -5.77 18.03
C ARG A 39 -2.50 -5.82 17.45
N TYR A 40 -2.38 -5.87 16.13
CA TYR A 40 -1.09 -5.93 15.44
C TYR A 40 -0.78 -4.63 14.70
N PRO A 41 0.49 -4.18 14.69
CA PRO A 41 0.82 -2.90 14.08
C PRO A 41 0.67 -2.94 12.56
N ALA A 42 -0.02 -1.94 12.00
CA ALA A 42 0.06 -1.65 10.57
C ALA A 42 1.45 -1.07 10.23
N ARG A 43 2.23 -1.84 9.47
CA ARG A 43 3.63 -1.55 9.17
C ARG A 43 3.81 -0.61 7.97
N GLN A 44 2.93 -0.72 6.98
CA GLN A 44 2.85 0.20 5.84
C GLN A 44 1.94 1.40 6.14
N THR A 45 2.40 2.61 5.81
CA THR A 45 1.55 3.81 5.83
C THR A 45 1.23 4.33 4.43
N ARG A 46 0.10 5.03 4.30
CA ARG A 46 -0.25 5.68 3.04
C ARG A 46 0.79 6.71 2.63
N GLU A 47 1.28 7.51 3.57
CA GLU A 47 2.24 8.59 3.30
C GLU A 47 3.57 8.03 2.78
N ALA A 48 4.00 6.88 3.31
CA ALA A 48 5.16 6.17 2.79
C ALA A 48 4.92 5.68 1.36
N SER A 49 3.76 5.08 1.10
CA SER A 49 3.37 4.60 -0.22
C SER A 49 3.30 5.75 -1.26
N GLU A 50 2.75 6.90 -0.88
CA GLU A 50 2.72 8.11 -1.71
C GLU A 50 4.11 8.69 -1.95
N ALA A 51 5.00 8.64 -0.96
CA ALA A 51 6.40 9.04 -1.14
C ALA A 51 7.12 8.11 -2.14
N VAL A 52 6.93 6.80 -2.02
CA VAL A 52 7.50 5.81 -2.96
C VAL A 52 6.97 6.01 -4.38
N ALA A 53 5.66 6.22 -4.55
CA ALA A 53 5.07 6.49 -5.87
C ALA A 53 5.68 7.74 -6.54
N ARG A 54 5.92 8.82 -5.75
CA ARG A 54 6.60 10.03 -6.23
C ARG A 54 8.06 9.78 -6.58
N LEU A 55 8.81 9.09 -5.71
CA LEU A 55 10.23 8.77 -5.94
C LEU A 55 10.43 7.90 -7.20
N ASN A 56 9.51 6.97 -7.44
CA ASN A 56 9.53 6.09 -8.60
C ASN A 56 8.95 6.74 -9.88
N GLN A 57 8.56 8.02 -9.82
CA GLN A 57 8.02 8.78 -10.95
C GLN A 57 6.85 8.07 -11.65
N VAL A 58 6.01 7.38 -10.88
CA VAL A 58 4.88 6.66 -11.45
C VAL A 58 3.88 7.67 -12.00
N ASN A 59 3.36 7.40 -13.20
CA ASN A 59 2.29 8.21 -13.78
C ASN A 59 1.10 8.28 -12.80
N PRO A 60 0.66 9.47 -12.37
CA PRO A 60 -0.43 9.62 -11.41
C PRO A 60 -1.76 8.99 -11.87
N GLN A 61 -1.97 8.82 -13.18
CA GLN A 61 -3.16 8.15 -13.74
C GLN A 61 -3.10 6.63 -13.64
N GLN A 62 -1.98 6.09 -13.17
CA GLN A 62 -1.69 4.66 -13.08
C GLN A 62 -1.38 4.22 -11.64
N VAL A 63 -1.86 4.98 -10.65
CA VAL A 63 -1.63 4.67 -9.24
C VAL A 63 -2.96 4.61 -8.51
N ILE A 64 -3.13 3.55 -7.72
CA ILE A 64 -4.22 3.37 -6.78
C ILE A 64 -3.63 3.10 -5.40
N PHE A 65 -4.14 3.79 -4.38
CA PHE A 65 -3.86 3.51 -2.98
C PHE A 65 -5.10 2.88 -2.35
N ALA A 66 -4.93 1.73 -1.70
CA ALA A 66 -6.03 1.03 -1.04
C ALA A 66 -5.65 0.66 0.39
N GLN A 67 -6.56 0.89 1.33
CA GLN A 67 -6.35 0.45 2.70
C GLN A 67 -6.67 -1.04 2.84
N GLN A 68 -5.78 -1.80 3.48
CA GLN A 68 -6.04 -3.18 3.85
C GLN A 68 -7.10 -3.24 4.96
N ASN A 69 -7.92 -4.29 4.97
CA ASN A 69 -8.89 -4.50 6.03
C ASN A 69 -8.16 -4.64 7.40
N PRO A 70 -8.41 -3.77 8.39
CA PRO A 70 -7.72 -3.84 9.68
C PRO A 70 -7.97 -5.16 10.42
N ASP A 71 -9.14 -5.77 10.24
CA ASP A 71 -9.50 -7.03 10.90
C ASP A 71 -8.64 -8.20 10.43
N VAL A 72 -8.18 -8.18 9.17
CA VAL A 72 -7.31 -9.27 8.66
C VAL A 72 -5.87 -9.08 9.10
N ILE A 73 -5.41 -7.83 9.30
CA ILE A 73 -4.11 -7.55 9.90
C ILE A 73 -4.10 -8.07 11.35
N ASP A 74 -5.18 -7.83 12.09
CA ASP A 74 -5.35 -8.34 13.46
C ASP A 74 -5.45 -9.89 13.54
N GLN A 75 -5.70 -10.55 12.42
CA GLN A 75 -5.67 -12.01 12.26
C GLN A 75 -4.31 -12.55 11.76
N GLY A 76 -3.30 -11.68 11.57
CA GLY A 76 -1.94 -12.08 11.21
C GLY A 76 -1.56 -11.86 9.75
N VAL A 77 -2.41 -11.22 8.95
CA VAL A 77 -2.09 -10.83 7.56
C VAL A 77 -1.29 -9.53 7.58
N PHE A 78 0.00 -9.62 7.92
CA PHE A 78 0.86 -8.45 8.10
C PHE A 78 1.26 -7.76 6.80
N ILE A 79 1.23 -8.49 5.69
CA ILE A 79 1.60 -8.05 4.33
C ILE A 79 0.55 -8.56 3.34
N MET A 80 0.49 -7.96 2.15
CA MET A 80 -0.36 -8.47 1.07
C MET A 80 0.28 -9.70 0.42
N THR A 81 -0.28 -10.89 0.67
CA THR A 81 0.01 -12.14 -0.06
C THR A 81 -1.20 -12.59 -0.84
#